data_AF-A0A8J7I204-F1
#
_entry.id   AF-A0A8J7I204-F1
#
_cell.length_a   1.000
_cell.length_b   1.000
_cell.length_c   1.000
_cell.angle_alpha   90.00
_cell.angle_beta   90.00
_cell.angle_gamma   90.00
#
_symmetry.space_group_name_H-M   'P 1'
#
loop_
_entity.id
_entity.type
_entity.pdbx_description
1 polymer ?
#
loop_
_entity_poly.entity_id
_entity_poly.type
_entity_poly.pdbx_seq_one_letter_code
_entity_poly.pdbx_strand_id
1 'polypeptide(L)'
;MLKNYPTTNHVRIVTALILTGILSISSGLTFIKNATAASTNLLPDTTNEVLKQNIKLNRLPRPVANAVLRDLAQRLGIFTSQLKIINYSQQTWRDGCLELPQPDELCTQALVPGWLVVVSNNRQNWIYHTNNNGRSLRLALPNTSSDNLPDRLPALVKNRILQAASRRLQLPISRLTVIQAQQQTWRDGCLELGNINESCIAALTPGWRVVIGAANQTLVYHSNQTGSVIKLNDRAGDSPTANNSTEPIQISASELPPPLDRGVVFRQISSGGFAGRTYETVLLNDGSLIRVRIGDANDSERSVRRISRQEVQKFQQLLERYRFGEYKNLNYPAPSGAADYITYTLTSREGTVQYNDFLQNNLPQNLQKVVKAWNQISNSQVSNGNTGEAVPIPASELPPPLDRGVVFRQISSGGLFPRTYETVLLNDGRLIRVRIGDANDSDRSVRRISTQQVRQFEQLLERLEFSEYQNQSYPAPSGAADYITYTLTSQEATVQYNDISQNNLPQNLREVVDNWNQIVSNAQT
;
A
#
# COMPACT_ATOMS: atom_id res chain seq x y z
N MET A 1 -15.34 -72.88 -7.81
CA MET A 1 -16.00 -71.94 -8.76
C MET A 1 -15.05 -70.75 -8.90
N LEU A 2 -14.11 -70.66 -9.87
CA LEU A 2 -14.24 -70.54 -11.34
C LEU A 2 -15.32 -69.51 -11.67
N LYS A 3 -15.09 -68.35 -12.29
CA LYS A 3 -14.15 -67.83 -13.33
C LYS A 3 -14.24 -66.29 -13.30
N ASN A 4 -13.42 -65.41 -13.88
CA ASN A 4 -12.15 -65.37 -14.63
C ASN A 4 -11.83 -63.86 -14.75
N TYR A 5 -10.66 -63.37 -14.32
CA TYR A 5 -9.42 -63.09 -15.08
C TYR A 5 -9.43 -61.90 -16.10
N PRO A 6 -8.42 -61.00 -16.01
CA PRO A 6 -8.17 -59.82 -16.87
C PRO A 6 -7.13 -60.10 -17.98
N THR A 7 -6.91 -59.17 -18.93
CA THR A 7 -5.77 -59.11 -19.90
C THR A 7 -5.94 -57.85 -20.80
N THR A 8 -4.96 -57.12 -21.38
CA THR A 8 -3.50 -57.26 -21.60
C THR A 8 -2.89 -55.96 -22.14
N ASN A 9 -1.61 -55.74 -21.79
CA ASN A 9 -0.41 -55.34 -22.57
C ASN A 9 -0.50 -54.63 -23.94
N HIS A 10 0.49 -53.76 -24.22
CA HIS A 10 1.56 -53.95 -25.23
C HIS A 10 2.66 -52.87 -25.03
N VAL A 11 3.84 -53.19 -24.51
CA VAL A 11 5.08 -53.71 -25.14
C VAL A 11 6.00 -52.63 -25.75
N ARG A 12 7.22 -52.61 -25.20
CA ARG A 12 8.46 -51.89 -25.56
C ARG A 12 8.91 -52.17 -27.01
N ILE A 13 9.79 -51.32 -27.57
CA ILE A 13 11.01 -51.75 -28.28
C ILE A 13 11.99 -50.56 -28.40
N VAL A 14 13.21 -50.80 -27.91
CA VAL A 14 14.47 -50.06 -28.12
C VAL A 14 15.05 -50.48 -29.47
N THR A 15 15.84 -49.66 -30.19
CA THR A 15 17.22 -49.94 -30.67
C THR A 15 17.68 -48.89 -31.70
N ALA A 16 18.94 -48.46 -31.58
CA ALA A 16 19.70 -47.54 -32.42
C ALA A 16 20.59 -48.27 -33.46
N LEU A 17 21.07 -47.57 -34.50
CA LEU A 17 22.31 -47.75 -35.31
C LEU A 17 22.10 -47.05 -36.69
N ILE A 18 22.77 -45.95 -37.05
CA ILE A 18 24.16 -45.74 -37.53
C ILE A 18 24.50 -46.47 -38.85
N LEU A 19 24.84 -45.67 -39.90
CA LEU A 19 26.04 -45.71 -40.77
C LEU A 19 25.79 -45.54 -42.30
N THR A 20 26.30 -44.42 -42.84
CA THR A 20 27.04 -44.20 -44.12
C THR A 20 26.51 -44.64 -45.50
N GLY A 21 26.73 -43.76 -46.50
CA GLY A 21 27.17 -44.20 -47.84
C GLY A 21 26.76 -43.38 -49.07
N ILE A 22 27.48 -42.26 -49.29
CA ILE A 22 27.88 -41.57 -50.54
C ILE A 22 27.39 -42.16 -51.89
N LEU A 23 26.88 -41.29 -52.79
CA LEU A 23 27.34 -41.13 -54.18
C LEU A 23 26.82 -39.83 -54.83
N SER A 24 27.73 -39.25 -55.62
CA SER A 24 27.79 -37.90 -56.15
C SER A 24 27.30 -37.77 -57.59
N ILE A 25 26.67 -36.64 -57.95
CA ILE A 25 26.65 -36.10 -59.32
C ILE A 25 26.85 -34.58 -59.28
N SER A 26 27.81 -34.14 -60.09
CA SER A 26 28.33 -32.80 -60.34
C SER A 26 27.42 -31.92 -61.20
N SER A 27 27.39 -30.61 -60.90
CA SER A 27 27.64 -29.50 -61.84
C SER A 27 27.52 -28.16 -61.10
N GLY A 28 28.55 -27.32 -61.20
CA GLY A 28 28.83 -26.22 -60.27
C GLY A 28 28.13 -24.89 -60.53
N LEU A 29 28.40 -23.93 -59.63
CA LEU A 29 28.74 -22.53 -59.91
C LEU A 29 29.18 -21.81 -58.60
N THR A 30 30.43 -21.33 -58.62
CA THR A 30 31.02 -20.13 -57.99
C THR A 30 30.98 -19.86 -56.47
N PHE A 31 32.19 -19.96 -55.88
CA PHE A 31 32.87 -19.03 -54.95
C PHE A 31 32.09 -18.37 -53.80
N ILE A 32 32.32 -18.87 -52.57
CA ILE A 32 32.57 -18.03 -51.39
C ILE A 32 33.70 -18.68 -50.57
N LYS A 33 34.64 -17.84 -50.11
CA LYS A 33 35.86 -18.15 -49.37
C LYS A 33 35.61 -19.06 -48.14
N ASN A 34 36.52 -20.01 -47.94
CA ASN A 34 36.67 -20.76 -46.69
C ASN A 34 37.03 -19.81 -45.54
N ALA A 35 36.32 -19.93 -44.42
CA ALA A 35 36.73 -19.35 -43.16
C ALA A 35 37.62 -20.35 -42.41
N THR A 36 38.89 -19.97 -42.22
CA THR A 36 39.83 -20.59 -41.31
C THR A 36 39.39 -20.30 -39.87
N ALA A 37 39.26 -21.33 -39.05
CA ALA A 37 39.06 -21.19 -37.61
C ALA A 37 40.36 -20.68 -36.96
N ALA A 38 40.34 -19.44 -36.48
CA ALA A 38 41.29 -18.94 -35.50
C ALA A 38 40.59 -18.93 -34.14
N SER A 39 41.13 -19.69 -33.20
CA SER A 39 40.69 -19.73 -31.80
C SER A 39 41.05 -18.43 -31.10
N THR A 40 40.04 -17.60 -30.83
CA THR A 40 40.13 -16.46 -29.90
C THR A 40 39.30 -16.77 -28.67
N ASN A 41 39.96 -16.81 -27.51
CA ASN A 41 39.30 -16.76 -26.22
C ASN A 41 38.47 -15.47 -26.15
N LEU A 42 37.15 -15.57 -26.23
CA LEU A 42 36.22 -14.49 -25.97
C LEU A 42 35.19 -14.99 -24.96
N LEU A 43 35.38 -14.56 -23.71
CA LEU A 43 34.28 -14.39 -22.76
C LEU A 43 33.18 -13.57 -23.46
N PRO A 44 31.92 -14.04 -23.51
CA PRO A 44 30.85 -13.22 -24.04
C PRO A 44 30.52 -12.12 -23.02
N ASP A 45 31.07 -10.94 -23.30
CA ASP A 45 30.61 -9.62 -22.87
C ASP A 45 29.16 -9.43 -23.35
N THR A 46 28.17 -9.90 -22.58
CA THR A 46 26.74 -9.65 -22.85
C THR A 46 25.87 -9.41 -21.61
N THR A 47 26.44 -9.32 -20.41
CA THR A 47 25.65 -8.99 -19.21
C THR A 47 25.07 -7.56 -19.23
N ASN A 48 25.56 -6.67 -20.10
CA ASN A 48 25.14 -5.27 -20.13
C ASN A 48 24.07 -4.90 -21.19
N GLU A 49 23.64 -5.83 -22.05
CA GLU A 49 22.46 -5.60 -22.91
C GLU A 49 21.16 -6.17 -22.34
N VAL A 50 21.22 -7.21 -21.49
CA VAL A 50 20.03 -7.73 -20.80
C VAL A 50 19.59 -6.80 -19.64
N LEU A 51 20.50 -6.00 -19.09
CA LEU A 51 20.19 -5.10 -17.96
C LEU A 51 19.57 -3.75 -18.37
N LYS A 52 19.67 -3.34 -19.65
CA LYS A 52 19.06 -2.08 -20.13
C LYS A 52 17.57 -2.19 -20.49
N GLN A 53 17.01 -3.40 -20.57
CA GLN A 53 15.57 -3.59 -20.84
C GLN A 53 14.71 -3.75 -19.59
N ASN A 54 15.30 -3.96 -18.40
CA ASN A 54 14.54 -4.13 -17.15
C ASN A 54 14.31 -2.85 -16.34
N ILE A 55 14.64 -1.66 -16.88
CA ILE A 55 14.30 -0.35 -16.27
C ILE A 55 13.02 0.22 -16.93
N LYS A 56 12.00 -0.63 -17.12
CA LYS A 56 10.63 -0.23 -17.50
C LYS A 56 9.60 -1.22 -16.94
N LEU A 57 9.47 -1.32 -15.63
CA LEU A 57 8.40 -2.10 -15.00
C LEU A 57 7.52 -1.22 -14.13
N ASN A 58 6.94 -0.20 -14.76
CA ASN A 58 5.64 0.34 -14.33
C ASN A 58 4.83 0.88 -15.52
N ARG A 59 5.09 0.36 -16.74
CA ARG A 59 4.40 0.77 -17.96
C ARG A 59 3.64 -0.43 -18.53
N LEU A 60 2.34 -0.25 -18.77
CA LEU A 60 1.50 -1.24 -19.43
C LEU A 60 2.18 -1.73 -20.72
N PRO A 61 2.43 -3.05 -20.89
CA PRO A 61 3.07 -3.58 -22.08
C PRO A 61 2.29 -3.17 -23.33
N ARG A 62 2.98 -2.69 -24.36
CA ARG A 62 2.35 -2.30 -25.63
C ARG A 62 1.42 -3.37 -26.22
N PRO A 63 1.76 -4.68 -26.15
CA PRO A 63 0.84 -5.73 -26.60
C PRO A 63 -0.49 -5.72 -25.84
N VAL A 64 -0.47 -5.56 -24.51
CA VAL A 64 -1.67 -5.50 -23.66
C VAL A 64 -2.49 -4.25 -23.97
N ALA A 65 -1.84 -3.08 -24.02
CA ALA A 65 -2.51 -1.82 -24.35
C ALA A 65 -3.21 -1.87 -25.72
N ASN A 66 -2.52 -2.41 -26.73
CA ASN A 66 -3.06 -2.53 -28.08
C ASN A 66 -4.21 -3.54 -28.16
N ALA A 67 -4.11 -4.66 -27.43
CA ALA A 67 -5.15 -5.68 -27.39
C ALA A 67 -6.44 -5.13 -26.78
N VAL A 68 -6.33 -4.42 -25.65
CA VAL A 68 -7.46 -3.79 -24.95
C VAL A 68 -8.12 -2.70 -25.81
N LEU A 69 -7.33 -1.78 -26.37
CA LEU A 69 -7.87 -0.70 -27.20
C LEU A 69 -8.55 -1.23 -28.47
N ARG A 70 -7.99 -2.29 -29.08
CA ARG A 70 -8.56 -2.91 -30.28
C ARG A 70 -9.87 -3.62 -29.98
N ASP A 71 -9.93 -4.41 -28.90
CA ASP A 71 -11.15 -5.11 -28.51
C ASP A 71 -12.28 -4.12 -28.19
N LEU A 72 -11.99 -3.05 -27.42
CA LEU A 72 -13.01 -2.05 -27.10
C LEU A 72 -13.47 -1.24 -28.32
N ALA A 73 -12.54 -0.85 -29.20
CA ALA A 73 -12.87 -0.18 -30.45
C ALA A 73 -13.80 -1.03 -31.32
N GLN A 74 -13.54 -2.34 -31.41
CA GLN A 74 -14.37 -3.28 -32.14
C GLN A 74 -15.77 -3.45 -31.53
N ARG A 75 -15.87 -3.52 -30.19
CA ARG A 75 -17.16 -3.62 -29.48
C ARG A 75 -18.03 -2.38 -29.64
N LEU A 76 -17.42 -1.20 -29.63
CA LEU A 76 -18.12 0.09 -29.68
C LEU A 76 -18.31 0.63 -31.11
N GLY A 77 -17.64 0.04 -32.10
CA GLY A 77 -17.68 0.52 -33.49
C GLY A 77 -17.03 1.90 -33.67
N ILE A 78 -16.00 2.24 -32.88
CA ILE A 78 -15.31 3.53 -32.92
C ILE A 78 -13.81 3.36 -33.20
N PHE A 79 -13.12 4.45 -33.55
CA PHE A 79 -11.67 4.42 -33.78
C PHE A 79 -10.89 4.36 -32.46
N THR A 80 -9.78 3.61 -32.45
CA THR A 80 -8.87 3.51 -31.30
C THR A 80 -8.28 4.85 -30.87
N SER A 81 -8.18 5.83 -31.78
CA SER A 81 -7.75 7.20 -31.49
C SER A 81 -8.70 7.97 -30.57
N GLN A 82 -9.95 7.52 -30.45
CA GLN A 82 -10.97 8.09 -29.55
C GLN A 82 -10.91 7.45 -28.15
N LEU A 83 -10.09 6.42 -27.96
CA LEU A 83 -9.94 5.68 -26.71
C LEU A 83 -8.60 6.02 -26.05
N LYS A 84 -8.63 6.25 -24.75
CA LYS A 84 -7.45 6.53 -23.93
C LYS A 84 -7.39 5.57 -22.76
N ILE A 85 -6.26 4.91 -22.58
CA ILE A 85 -5.98 4.19 -21.33
C ILE A 85 -5.68 5.24 -20.27
N ILE A 86 -6.54 5.33 -19.25
CA ILE A 86 -6.45 6.34 -18.19
C ILE A 86 -5.86 5.75 -16.89
N ASN A 87 -5.89 4.42 -16.73
CA ASN A 87 -5.28 3.73 -15.59
C ASN A 87 -4.95 2.28 -15.95
N TYR A 88 -3.99 1.69 -15.27
CA TYR A 88 -3.69 0.26 -15.33
C TYR A 88 -2.92 -0.19 -14.07
N SER A 89 -3.12 -1.44 -13.67
CA SER A 89 -2.36 -2.06 -12.59
C SER A 89 -2.09 -3.53 -12.90
N GLN A 90 -0.90 -4.03 -12.54
CA GLN A 90 -0.61 -5.45 -12.64
C GLN A 90 -1.32 -6.18 -11.49
N GLN A 91 -2.01 -7.28 -11.79
CA GLN A 91 -2.77 -8.08 -10.83
C GLN A 91 -2.55 -9.57 -11.09
N THR A 92 -2.82 -10.41 -10.10
CA THR A 92 -2.86 -11.87 -10.26
C THR A 92 -4.27 -12.35 -10.00
N TRP A 93 -4.88 -12.94 -11.01
CA TRP A 93 -6.26 -13.43 -10.96
C TRP A 93 -6.32 -14.80 -10.29
N ARG A 94 -7.38 -15.06 -9.52
CA ARG A 94 -7.58 -16.33 -8.80
C ARG A 94 -8.04 -17.50 -9.67
N ASP A 95 -8.42 -17.23 -10.92
CA ASP A 95 -8.89 -18.24 -11.85
C ASP A 95 -8.50 -17.95 -13.31
N GLY A 96 -8.65 -18.96 -14.16
CA GLY A 96 -8.39 -18.89 -15.61
C GLY A 96 -9.33 -17.96 -16.39
N CYS A 97 -10.43 -17.50 -15.78
CA CYS A 97 -11.36 -16.54 -16.34
C CYS A 97 -11.05 -15.11 -15.89
N LEU A 98 -9.89 -14.88 -15.29
CA LEU A 98 -9.48 -13.56 -14.84
C LEU A 98 -10.48 -12.93 -13.85
N GLU A 99 -11.12 -13.77 -13.02
CA GLU A 99 -12.19 -13.39 -12.08
C GLU A 99 -13.46 -12.81 -12.75
N LEU A 100 -13.61 -13.03 -14.07
CA LEU A 100 -14.77 -12.61 -14.86
C LEU A 100 -15.39 -13.82 -15.61
N PRO A 101 -15.93 -14.82 -14.89
CA PRO A 101 -16.63 -15.95 -15.50
C PRO A 101 -17.85 -15.47 -16.28
N GLN A 102 -18.07 -16.00 -17.48
CA GLN A 102 -19.37 -15.89 -18.14
C GLN A 102 -20.39 -16.84 -17.47
N PRO A 103 -21.70 -16.58 -17.63
CA PRO A 103 -22.72 -17.56 -17.22
C PRO A 103 -22.39 -18.94 -17.78
N ASP A 104 -22.44 -19.96 -16.91
CA ASP A 104 -22.17 -21.36 -17.22
C ASP A 104 -20.73 -21.69 -17.67
N GLU A 105 -19.77 -20.78 -17.48
CA GLU A 105 -18.36 -21.00 -17.78
C GLU A 105 -17.61 -21.63 -16.59
N LEU A 106 -16.90 -22.74 -16.84
CA LEU A 106 -16.00 -23.36 -15.85
C LEU A 106 -14.59 -22.77 -15.95
N CYS A 107 -14.14 -22.11 -14.89
CA CYS A 107 -12.82 -21.50 -14.81
C CYS A 107 -11.84 -22.42 -14.09
N THR A 108 -10.60 -22.48 -14.58
CA THR A 108 -9.53 -23.20 -13.88
C THR A 108 -9.18 -22.47 -12.59
N GLN A 109 -8.81 -23.17 -11.52
CA GLN A 109 -8.39 -22.55 -10.24
C GLN A 109 -6.91 -22.13 -10.25
N ALA A 110 -6.34 -21.90 -11.44
CA ALA A 110 -4.94 -21.51 -11.59
C ALA A 110 -4.78 -20.01 -11.40
N LEU A 111 -3.75 -19.59 -10.66
CA LEU A 111 -3.39 -18.18 -10.56
C LEU A 111 -2.86 -17.67 -11.90
N VAL A 112 -3.44 -16.60 -12.43
CA VAL A 112 -3.06 -16.02 -13.72
C VAL A 112 -2.50 -14.60 -13.54
N PRO A 113 -1.18 -14.38 -13.73
CA PRO A 113 -0.62 -13.03 -13.75
C PRO A 113 -1.14 -12.21 -14.92
N GLY A 114 -1.43 -10.94 -14.68
CA GLY A 114 -2.23 -10.14 -15.60
C GLY A 114 -2.25 -8.64 -15.32
N TRP A 115 -3.11 -7.94 -16.05
CA TRP A 115 -3.30 -6.48 -15.94
C TRP A 115 -4.78 -6.11 -15.85
N LEU A 116 -5.13 -5.27 -14.89
CA LEU A 116 -6.35 -4.47 -14.91
C LEU A 116 -6.08 -3.21 -15.72
N VAL A 117 -6.90 -2.92 -16.72
CA VAL A 117 -6.72 -1.76 -17.63
C VAL A 117 -8.01 -0.96 -17.71
N VAL A 118 -7.95 0.33 -17.41
CA VAL A 118 -9.09 1.25 -17.49
C VAL A 118 -8.97 2.12 -18.74
N VAL A 119 -9.96 2.01 -19.62
CA VAL A 119 -10.05 2.77 -20.87
C VAL A 119 -11.19 3.76 -20.80
N SER A 120 -11.00 4.97 -21.32
CA SER A 120 -12.01 6.01 -21.41
C SER A 120 -12.15 6.55 -22.83
N ASN A 121 -13.36 6.94 -23.20
CA ASN A 121 -13.63 7.75 -24.40
C ASN A 121 -14.03 9.20 -24.06
N ASN A 122 -13.70 9.66 -22.84
CA ASN A 122 -14.12 10.92 -22.21
C ASN A 122 -15.60 11.01 -21.80
N ARG A 123 -16.45 10.02 -22.14
CA ARG A 123 -17.87 9.96 -21.72
C ARG A 123 -18.14 8.81 -20.75
N GLN A 124 -17.44 7.69 -20.95
CA GLN A 124 -17.60 6.48 -20.17
C GLN A 124 -16.24 5.79 -20.00
N ASN A 125 -16.12 4.99 -18.93
CA ASN A 125 -14.93 4.21 -18.62
C ASN A 125 -15.27 2.72 -18.66
N TRP A 126 -14.32 1.91 -19.11
CA TRP A 126 -14.40 0.45 -19.21
C TRP A 126 -13.19 -0.18 -18.54
N ILE A 127 -13.40 -1.29 -17.83
CA ILE A 127 -12.36 -2.01 -17.09
C ILE A 127 -12.12 -3.34 -17.79
N TYR A 128 -10.87 -3.62 -18.12
CA TYR A 128 -10.42 -4.88 -18.71
C TYR A 128 -9.55 -5.64 -17.73
N HIS A 129 -9.78 -6.94 -17.61
CA HIS A 129 -8.83 -7.86 -17.00
C HIS A 129 -8.11 -8.59 -18.12
N THR A 130 -6.79 -8.68 -18.05
CA THR A 130 -5.97 -9.34 -19.07
C THR A 130 -4.93 -10.25 -18.43
N ASN A 131 -4.41 -11.24 -19.15
CA ASN A 131 -3.18 -11.93 -18.74
C ASN A 131 -1.93 -11.10 -19.10
N ASN A 132 -0.75 -11.51 -18.63
CA ASN A 132 0.45 -10.67 -18.69
C ASN A 132 0.90 -10.25 -20.12
N ASN A 133 0.43 -10.95 -21.16
CA ASN A 133 0.74 -10.67 -22.56
C ASN A 133 -0.44 -10.14 -23.39
N GLY A 134 -1.62 -9.98 -22.79
CA GLY A 134 -2.83 -9.47 -23.45
C GLY A 134 -3.47 -10.44 -24.44
N ARG A 135 -3.12 -11.74 -24.42
CA ARG A 135 -3.74 -12.78 -25.26
C ARG A 135 -5.09 -13.24 -24.72
N SER A 136 -5.28 -13.18 -23.41
CA SER A 136 -6.58 -13.36 -22.76
C SER A 136 -6.97 -12.02 -22.17
N LEU A 137 -8.15 -11.52 -22.53
CA LEU A 137 -8.69 -10.28 -22.01
C LEU A 137 -10.21 -10.37 -21.91
N ARG A 138 -10.77 -9.80 -20.85
CA ARG A 138 -12.20 -9.78 -20.56
C ARG A 138 -12.61 -8.39 -20.13
N LEU A 139 -13.67 -7.89 -20.75
CA LEU A 139 -14.32 -6.66 -20.34
C LEU A 139 -15.17 -6.96 -19.11
N ALA A 140 -14.86 -6.32 -17.98
CA ALA A 140 -15.76 -6.33 -16.85
C ALA A 140 -17.08 -5.68 -17.30
N LEU A 141 -18.18 -6.42 -17.16
CA LEU A 141 -19.51 -5.83 -17.31
C LEU A 141 -19.63 -4.67 -16.31
N PRO A 142 -20.42 -3.62 -16.60
CA PRO A 142 -20.67 -2.53 -15.67
C PRO A 142 -21.49 -3.04 -14.47
N ASN A 143 -20.85 -3.81 -13.61
CA ASN A 143 -21.26 -4.13 -12.24
C ASN A 143 -20.34 -3.31 -11.34
N THR A 144 -20.86 -2.12 -11.06
CA THR A 144 -20.49 -1.11 -10.06
C THR A 144 -19.43 -1.48 -9.00
N SER A 145 -18.15 -1.41 -9.33
CA SER A 145 -17.09 -1.20 -8.33
C SER A 145 -16.88 0.30 -8.03
N SER A 146 -17.97 1.04 -7.86
CA SER A 146 -17.99 2.44 -7.39
C SER A 146 -19.17 2.70 -6.44
N ASP A 147 -19.51 1.72 -5.60
CA ASP A 147 -20.67 1.77 -4.70
C ASP A 147 -20.37 2.27 -3.28
N ASN A 148 -19.23 2.92 -3.07
CA ASN A 148 -18.87 3.53 -1.78
C ASN A 148 -18.65 5.04 -1.93
N LEU A 149 -19.59 5.76 -2.55
CA LEU A 149 -19.55 7.22 -2.66
C LEU A 149 -20.84 7.84 -2.12
N PRO A 150 -20.77 8.75 -1.13
CA PRO A 150 -21.92 9.53 -0.66
C PRO A 150 -22.65 10.29 -1.77
N ASP A 151 -21.99 10.54 -2.90
CA ASP A 151 -22.51 11.33 -4.04
C ASP A 151 -23.55 10.59 -4.88
N ARG A 152 -23.67 9.26 -4.73
CA ARG A 152 -24.71 8.46 -5.41
C ARG A 152 -25.97 8.25 -4.57
N LEU A 153 -25.93 8.61 -3.29
CA LEU A 153 -27.11 8.52 -2.42
C LEU A 153 -28.15 9.55 -2.88
N PRO A 154 -29.38 9.13 -3.26
CA PRO A 154 -30.39 10.09 -3.68
C PRO A 154 -30.64 11.12 -2.58
N ALA A 155 -30.69 12.40 -2.96
CA ALA A 155 -30.79 13.52 -2.01
C ALA A 155 -31.95 13.34 -1.01
N LEU A 156 -33.06 12.75 -1.48
CA LEU A 156 -34.21 12.45 -0.64
C LEU A 156 -33.91 11.41 0.45
N VAL A 157 -33.21 10.32 0.11
CA VAL A 157 -32.77 9.28 1.05
C VAL A 157 -31.77 9.88 2.05
N LYS A 158 -30.77 10.63 1.54
CA LYS A 158 -29.77 11.35 2.34
C LYS A 158 -30.42 12.27 3.38
N ASN A 159 -31.34 13.11 2.95
CA ASN A 159 -32.00 14.09 3.82
C ASN A 159 -32.84 13.42 4.90
N ARG A 160 -33.59 12.37 4.57
CA ARG A 160 -34.40 11.64 5.56
C ARG A 160 -33.55 10.91 6.59
N ILE A 161 -32.44 10.31 6.17
CA ILE A 161 -31.51 9.62 7.09
C ILE A 161 -30.80 10.64 8.00
N LEU A 162 -30.34 11.77 7.47
CA LEU A 162 -29.74 12.84 8.29
C LEU A 162 -30.75 13.44 9.29
N GLN A 163 -32.02 13.58 8.89
CA GLN A 163 -33.09 14.01 9.80
C GLN A 163 -33.37 12.97 10.89
N ALA A 164 -33.40 11.68 10.54
CA ALA A 164 -33.58 10.59 11.50
C ALA A 164 -32.41 10.56 12.52
N ALA A 165 -31.17 10.70 12.04
CA ALA A 165 -29.98 10.77 12.87
C ALA A 165 -29.96 12.02 13.77
N SER A 166 -30.33 13.19 13.24
CA SER A 166 -30.42 14.44 14.01
C SER A 166 -31.42 14.34 15.15
N ARG A 167 -32.59 13.76 14.91
CA ARG A 167 -33.60 13.53 15.95
C ARG A 167 -33.12 12.57 17.03
N ARG A 168 -32.48 11.46 16.64
CA ARG A 168 -31.96 10.47 17.61
C ARG A 168 -30.83 11.05 18.46
N LEU A 169 -29.86 11.69 17.84
CA LEU A 169 -28.67 12.19 18.54
C LEU A 169 -28.88 13.54 19.21
N GLN A 170 -30.01 14.21 18.96
CA GLN A 170 -30.26 15.59 19.40
C GLN A 170 -29.14 16.56 18.97
N LEU A 171 -28.55 16.30 17.80
CA LEU A 171 -27.48 17.11 17.21
C LEU A 171 -27.99 17.84 15.96
N PRO A 172 -27.53 19.07 15.69
CA PRO A 172 -27.86 19.75 14.44
C PRO A 172 -27.28 18.97 13.25
N ILE A 173 -28.01 18.94 12.12
CA ILE A 173 -27.59 18.23 10.89
C ILE A 173 -26.19 18.65 10.43
N SER A 174 -25.77 19.89 10.69
CA SER A 174 -24.42 20.40 10.37
C SER A 174 -23.28 19.66 11.08
N ARG A 175 -23.57 18.94 12.17
CA ARG A 175 -22.62 18.09 12.90
C ARG A 175 -22.68 16.61 12.48
N LEU A 176 -23.49 16.29 11.48
CA LEU A 176 -23.67 14.95 10.97
C LEU A 176 -23.11 14.86 9.56
N THR A 177 -22.40 13.78 9.27
CA THR A 177 -21.80 13.58 7.95
C THR A 177 -22.17 12.20 7.43
N VAL A 178 -22.57 12.11 6.16
CA VAL A 178 -22.66 10.80 5.51
C VAL A 178 -21.23 10.35 5.26
N ILE A 179 -20.76 9.36 6.03
CA ILE A 179 -19.44 8.77 5.86
C ILE A 179 -19.45 7.86 4.64
N GLN A 180 -20.53 7.09 4.47
CA GLN A 180 -20.63 6.08 3.42
C GLN A 180 -22.09 5.82 3.05
N ALA A 181 -22.33 5.50 1.78
CA ALA A 181 -23.61 5.03 1.28
C ALA A 181 -23.37 3.94 0.23
N GLN A 182 -24.06 2.83 0.36
CA GLN A 182 -23.96 1.67 -0.52
C GLN A 182 -25.36 1.19 -0.91
N GLN A 183 -25.56 0.86 -2.19
CA GLN A 183 -26.78 0.20 -2.63
C GLN A 183 -26.73 -1.29 -2.24
N GLN A 184 -27.78 -1.80 -1.61
CA GLN A 184 -27.87 -3.17 -1.13
C GLN A 184 -29.26 -3.74 -1.40
N THR A 185 -29.35 -5.04 -1.67
CA THR A 185 -30.61 -5.77 -1.76
C THR A 185 -30.83 -6.52 -0.46
N TRP A 186 -31.92 -6.18 0.24
CA TRP A 186 -32.33 -6.81 1.49
C TRP A 186 -33.13 -8.08 1.22
N ARG A 187 -33.03 -9.08 2.10
CA ARG A 187 -33.78 -10.34 1.98
C ARG A 187 -35.26 -10.25 2.34
N ASP A 188 -35.66 -9.18 3.03
CA ASP A 188 -37.05 -8.94 3.43
C ASP A 188 -37.45 -7.46 3.30
N GLY A 189 -38.75 -7.19 3.39
CA GLY A 189 -39.29 -5.83 3.38
C GLY A 189 -39.05 -5.03 4.67
N CYS A 190 -38.48 -5.66 5.69
CA CYS A 190 -38.01 -5.01 6.91
C CYS A 190 -36.54 -4.63 6.84
N LEU A 191 -35.93 -4.74 5.66
CA LEU A 191 -34.54 -4.37 5.42
C LEU A 191 -33.57 -5.15 6.32
N GLU A 192 -33.91 -6.41 6.61
CA GLU A 192 -33.20 -7.33 7.52
C GLU A 192 -33.14 -6.85 8.98
N LEU A 193 -33.97 -5.88 9.34
CA LEU A 193 -34.09 -5.29 10.68
C LEU A 193 -35.53 -5.42 11.21
N GLY A 194 -36.17 -6.56 10.94
CA GLY A 194 -37.47 -6.91 11.48
C GLY A 194 -37.40 -7.30 12.95
N ASN A 195 -38.30 -6.77 13.77
CA ASN A 195 -38.44 -7.21 15.16
C ASN A 195 -39.29 -8.49 15.23
N ILE A 196 -39.21 -9.24 16.35
CA ILE A 196 -39.96 -10.49 16.52
C ILE A 196 -41.50 -10.32 16.44
N ASN A 197 -41.99 -9.10 16.64
CA ASN A 197 -43.40 -8.74 16.56
C ASN A 197 -43.80 -8.11 15.23
N GLU A 198 -42.88 -8.04 14.25
CA GLU A 198 -43.10 -7.39 12.97
C GLU A 198 -43.21 -8.43 11.85
N SER A 199 -44.31 -8.39 11.10
CA SER A 199 -44.50 -9.28 9.94
C SER A 199 -43.85 -8.67 8.70
N CYS A 200 -42.65 -9.14 8.40
CA CYS A 200 -41.88 -8.71 7.25
C CYS A 200 -42.26 -9.52 6.00
N ILE A 201 -42.50 -8.84 4.88
CA ILE A 201 -42.68 -9.55 3.61
C ILE A 201 -41.36 -10.23 3.21
N ALA A 202 -41.42 -11.51 2.84
CA ALA A 202 -40.27 -12.27 2.36
C ALA A 202 -39.96 -11.96 0.89
N ALA A 203 -39.62 -10.71 0.60
CA ALA A 203 -39.34 -10.21 -0.73
C ALA A 203 -38.00 -9.47 -0.76
N LEU A 204 -37.21 -9.76 -1.81
CA LEU A 204 -35.97 -9.04 -2.07
C LEU A 204 -36.26 -7.56 -2.29
N THR A 205 -35.75 -6.71 -1.41
CA THR A 205 -36.04 -5.27 -1.42
C THR A 205 -34.77 -4.50 -1.74
N PRO A 206 -34.64 -3.88 -2.93
CA PRO A 206 -33.53 -2.99 -3.23
C PRO A 206 -33.56 -1.75 -2.33
N GLY A 207 -32.38 -1.30 -1.90
CA GLY A 207 -32.28 -0.22 -0.95
C GLY A 207 -30.87 0.29 -0.73
N TRP A 208 -30.73 1.07 0.34
CA TRP A 208 -29.52 1.78 0.70
C TRP A 208 -29.09 1.45 2.11
N ARG A 209 -27.80 1.17 2.28
CA ARG A 209 -27.14 1.08 3.56
C ARG A 209 -26.26 2.31 3.75
N VAL A 210 -26.53 3.11 4.77
CA VAL A 210 -25.94 4.45 4.93
C VAL A 210 -25.34 4.61 6.33
N VAL A 211 -24.09 5.08 6.39
CA VAL A 211 -23.36 5.33 7.63
C VAL A 211 -23.30 6.83 7.89
N ILE A 212 -23.81 7.24 9.05
CA ILE A 212 -23.77 8.62 9.53
C ILE A 212 -22.72 8.74 10.63
N GLY A 213 -21.77 9.65 10.45
CA GLY A 213 -20.78 10.05 11.45
C GLY A 213 -21.25 11.22 12.30
N ALA A 214 -20.98 11.14 13.61
CA ALA A 214 -21.22 12.23 14.55
C ALA A 214 -20.15 12.22 15.64
N ALA A 215 -19.09 13.03 15.50
CA ALA A 215 -17.97 13.26 16.43
C ALA A 215 -17.32 12.00 17.07
N ASN A 216 -18.01 11.30 17.97
CA ASN A 216 -17.53 10.14 18.72
C ASN A 216 -18.32 8.84 18.47
N GLN A 217 -19.28 8.83 17.55
CA GLN A 217 -20.07 7.64 17.24
C GLN A 217 -20.57 7.62 15.79
N THR A 218 -20.95 6.44 15.32
CA THR A 218 -21.49 6.22 13.98
C THR A 218 -22.83 5.50 14.07
N LEU A 219 -23.79 5.90 13.24
CA LEU A 219 -25.09 5.24 13.09
C LEU A 219 -25.19 4.57 11.72
N VAL A 220 -25.79 3.38 11.68
CA VAL A 220 -26.03 2.64 10.44
C VAL A 220 -27.52 2.57 10.16
N TYR A 221 -27.94 3.17 9.06
CA TYR A 221 -29.32 3.14 8.59
C TYR A 221 -29.46 2.22 7.39
N HIS A 222 -30.49 1.38 7.42
CA HIS A 222 -30.98 0.67 6.25
C HIS A 222 -32.19 1.40 5.72
N SER A 223 -32.29 1.51 4.40
CA SER A 223 -33.42 2.13 3.73
C SER A 223 -33.80 1.36 2.48
N ASN A 224 -35.04 1.48 2.03
CA ASN A 224 -35.43 1.04 0.70
C ASN A 224 -34.98 2.05 -0.37
N GLN A 225 -35.16 1.73 -1.65
CA GLN A 225 -34.66 2.54 -2.77
C GLN A 225 -35.08 4.02 -2.73
N THR A 226 -36.26 4.32 -2.15
CA THR A 226 -36.89 5.65 -2.15
C THR A 226 -36.71 6.43 -0.86
N GLY A 227 -36.17 5.82 0.20
CA GLY A 227 -36.07 6.47 1.50
C GLY A 227 -37.40 6.51 2.27
N SER A 228 -38.43 5.78 1.85
CA SER A 228 -39.75 5.79 2.51
C SER A 228 -39.78 4.88 3.75
N VAL A 229 -38.97 3.83 3.75
CA VAL A 229 -38.70 2.99 4.92
C VAL A 229 -37.25 3.22 5.31
N ILE A 230 -37.02 3.63 6.55
CA ILE A 230 -35.69 3.81 7.13
C ILE A 230 -35.71 3.13 8.49
N LYS A 231 -34.79 2.20 8.68
CA LYS A 231 -34.57 1.52 9.95
C LYS A 231 -33.17 1.77 10.43
N LEU A 232 -33.05 2.13 11.69
CA LEU A 232 -31.77 2.13 12.37
C LEU A 232 -31.46 0.69 12.74
N ASN A 233 -30.23 0.27 12.46
CA ASN A 233 -29.72 -0.96 13.02
C ASN A 233 -29.44 -0.74 14.52
N ASP A 234 -30.48 -0.81 15.36
CA ASP A 234 -30.42 -0.52 16.80
C ASP A 234 -29.55 -1.54 17.57
N ARG A 235 -29.23 -2.70 16.98
CA ARG A 235 -28.19 -3.61 17.50
C ARG A 235 -26.77 -3.09 17.32
N ALA A 236 -26.61 -1.98 16.60
CA ALA A 236 -25.39 -1.19 16.57
C ALA A 236 -25.44 0.07 17.47
N GLY A 237 -26.51 0.27 18.25
CA GLY A 237 -26.78 1.56 18.89
C GLY A 237 -27.56 1.58 20.21
N ASP A 238 -27.88 0.44 20.83
CA ASP A 238 -28.45 0.35 22.18
C ASP A 238 -27.79 -0.76 23.04
N SER A 239 -27.43 -0.39 24.26
CA SER A 239 -27.06 -1.23 25.42
C SER A 239 -27.73 -0.56 26.63
N PRO A 240 -28.16 -1.21 27.75
CA PRO A 240 -27.84 -2.57 28.24
C PRO A 240 -29.03 -3.29 28.95
N THR A 241 -29.64 -4.33 28.39
CA THR A 241 -30.49 -5.27 29.17
C THR A 241 -30.51 -6.68 28.57
N ALA A 242 -29.34 -7.29 28.47
CA ALA A 242 -29.22 -8.74 28.40
C ALA A 242 -27.85 -9.08 28.99
N ASN A 243 -27.85 -9.53 30.25
CA ASN A 243 -26.74 -10.14 31.00
C ASN A 243 -25.33 -9.81 30.49
N ASN A 244 -24.70 -8.83 31.14
CA ASN A 244 -23.28 -8.52 31.05
C ASN A 244 -22.43 -9.79 30.90
N SER A 245 -22.00 -10.08 29.68
CA SER A 245 -20.72 -10.75 29.46
C SER A 245 -19.66 -9.66 29.25
N THR A 246 -19.56 -8.73 30.20
CA THR A 246 -18.37 -7.88 30.35
C THR A 246 -17.24 -8.63 31.04
N GLU A 247 -17.48 -9.86 31.47
CA GLU A 247 -16.41 -10.75 31.93
C GLU A 247 -15.48 -11.06 30.76
N PRO A 248 -14.19 -10.71 30.89
CA PRO A 248 -13.23 -11.00 29.86
C PRO A 248 -12.99 -12.51 29.77
N ILE A 249 -12.89 -13.02 28.55
CA ILE A 249 -12.54 -14.41 28.28
C ILE A 249 -11.05 -14.47 27.95
N GLN A 250 -10.36 -15.55 28.32
CA GLN A 250 -8.97 -15.75 27.92
C GLN A 250 -8.86 -16.01 26.41
N ILE A 251 -7.95 -15.31 25.73
CA ILE A 251 -7.61 -15.58 24.32
C ILE A 251 -6.83 -16.89 24.28
N SER A 252 -7.27 -17.82 23.43
CA SER A 252 -6.54 -19.08 23.23
C SER A 252 -5.15 -18.81 22.67
N ALA A 253 -4.15 -19.59 23.06
CA ALA A 253 -2.77 -19.38 22.58
C ALA A 253 -2.65 -19.44 21.05
N SER A 254 -3.50 -20.22 20.38
CA SER A 254 -3.60 -20.32 18.91
C SER A 254 -4.20 -19.09 18.23
N GLU A 255 -4.93 -18.26 18.97
CA GLU A 255 -5.61 -17.04 18.48
C GLU A 255 -4.81 -15.77 18.79
N LEU A 256 -3.72 -15.89 19.55
CA LEU A 256 -2.83 -14.77 19.83
C LEU A 256 -2.04 -14.39 18.57
N PRO A 257 -1.88 -13.09 18.28
CA PRO A 257 -1.05 -12.63 17.20
C PRO A 257 0.44 -12.92 17.48
N PRO A 258 1.31 -12.94 16.46
CA PRO A 258 2.75 -13.13 16.64
C PRO A 258 3.34 -12.12 17.64
N PRO A 259 4.42 -12.44 18.36
CA PRO A 259 5.11 -11.47 19.22
C PRO A 259 5.48 -10.18 18.48
N LEU A 260 5.65 -9.08 19.22
CA LEU A 260 6.09 -7.83 18.63
C LEU A 260 7.52 -7.94 18.09
N ASP A 261 7.73 -7.45 16.88
CA ASP A 261 9.06 -7.34 16.28
C ASP A 261 9.98 -6.41 17.06
N ARG A 262 11.29 -6.59 16.85
CA ARG A 262 12.32 -5.78 17.52
C ARG A 262 12.14 -4.31 17.17
N GLY A 263 11.98 -3.47 18.19
CA GLY A 263 11.82 -2.04 18.02
C GLY A 263 10.37 -1.57 17.95
N VAL A 264 9.39 -2.48 17.96
CA VAL A 264 7.97 -2.13 18.09
C VAL A 264 7.62 -1.92 19.56
N VAL A 265 6.99 -0.78 19.86
CA VAL A 265 6.48 -0.41 21.18
C VAL A 265 5.07 -0.93 21.37
N PHE A 266 4.24 -0.79 20.34
CA PHE A 266 2.82 -1.08 20.40
C PHE A 266 2.29 -1.45 19.02
N ARG A 267 1.36 -2.39 18.97
CA ARG A 267 0.67 -2.80 17.74
C ARG A 267 -0.84 -2.82 17.98
N GLN A 268 -1.60 -2.36 17.00
CA GLN A 268 -3.02 -2.60 16.86
C GLN A 268 -3.28 -3.40 15.59
N ILE A 269 -4.02 -4.49 15.67
CA ILE A 269 -4.64 -5.14 14.52
C ILE A 269 -6.13 -4.85 14.57
N SER A 270 -6.67 -4.19 13.55
CA SER A 270 -8.12 -4.00 13.40
C SER A 270 -8.63 -4.91 12.29
N SER A 271 -9.58 -5.79 12.59
CA SER A 271 -10.15 -6.74 11.64
C SER A 271 -11.67 -6.77 11.74
N GLY A 272 -12.36 -6.98 10.63
CA GLY A 272 -13.82 -7.04 10.57
C GLY A 272 -14.44 -5.81 9.90
N GLY A 273 -15.66 -5.46 10.31
CA GLY A 273 -16.48 -4.45 9.64
C GLY A 273 -17.02 -4.90 8.27
N PHE A 274 -17.85 -4.06 7.67
CA PHE A 274 -18.56 -4.32 6.40
C PHE A 274 -17.66 -4.62 5.19
N ALA A 275 -16.40 -4.19 5.22
CA ALA A 275 -15.45 -4.42 4.14
C ALA A 275 -14.56 -5.68 4.37
N GLY A 276 -14.65 -6.32 5.54
CA GLY A 276 -13.83 -7.48 5.91
C GLY A 276 -12.32 -7.22 5.82
N ARG A 277 -11.89 -5.96 6.02
CA ARG A 277 -10.49 -5.56 5.86
C ARG A 277 -9.76 -5.70 7.18
N THR A 278 -8.51 -6.15 7.11
CA THR A 278 -7.62 -6.20 8.26
C THR A 278 -6.51 -5.18 8.08
N TYR A 279 -6.28 -4.36 9.09
CA TYR A 279 -5.16 -3.43 9.13
C TYR A 279 -4.30 -3.72 10.34
N GLU A 280 -2.99 -3.58 10.18
CA GLU A 280 -2.00 -3.57 11.25
C GLU A 280 -1.44 -2.16 11.37
N THR A 281 -1.49 -1.58 12.57
CA THR A 281 -0.83 -0.32 12.89
C THR A 281 0.21 -0.57 13.96
N VAL A 282 1.48 -0.33 13.67
CA VAL A 282 2.60 -0.47 14.60
C VAL A 282 3.21 0.90 14.92
N LEU A 283 3.55 1.10 16.19
CA LEU A 283 4.36 2.21 16.67
C LEU A 283 5.74 1.70 17.04
N LEU A 284 6.78 2.26 16.43
CA LEU A 284 8.18 1.93 16.70
C LEU A 284 8.79 2.87 17.73
N ASN A 285 9.89 2.43 18.34
CA ASN A 285 10.65 3.17 19.35
C ASN A 285 11.19 4.52 18.83
N ASP A 286 11.39 4.64 17.51
CA ASP A 286 11.89 5.85 16.86
C ASP A 286 10.81 6.90 16.60
N GLY A 287 9.54 6.57 16.86
CA GLY A 287 8.38 7.43 16.59
C GLY A 287 7.65 7.11 15.29
N SER A 288 8.15 6.17 14.49
CA SER A 288 7.49 5.74 13.26
C SER A 288 6.17 5.01 13.58
N LEU A 289 5.07 5.53 13.06
CA LEU A 289 3.73 4.97 13.14
C LEU A 289 3.35 4.46 11.75
N ILE A 290 3.33 3.15 11.58
CA ILE A 290 3.14 2.49 10.29
C ILE A 290 1.79 1.77 10.34
N ARG A 291 0.89 2.07 9.40
CA ARG A 291 -0.35 1.31 9.19
C ARG A 291 -0.29 0.61 7.84
N VAL A 292 -0.53 -0.69 7.81
CA VAL A 292 -0.56 -1.53 6.61
C VAL A 292 -1.89 -2.27 6.54
N ARG A 293 -2.38 -2.56 5.34
CA ARG A 293 -3.52 -3.45 5.13
C ARG A 293 -3.00 -4.89 4.97
N ILE A 294 -3.41 -5.78 5.88
CA ILE A 294 -3.00 -7.18 5.83
C ILE A 294 -3.79 -7.89 4.74
N GLY A 295 -3.10 -8.64 3.87
CA GLY A 295 -3.71 -9.51 2.87
C GLY A 295 -3.89 -8.90 1.48
N ASP A 296 -3.34 -7.71 1.21
CA ASP A 296 -3.01 -7.31 -0.16
C ASP A 296 -1.52 -7.51 -0.46
N ALA A 297 -1.20 -7.95 -1.67
CA ALA A 297 0.17 -8.30 -2.06
C ALA A 297 1.08 -7.07 -2.28
N ASN A 298 0.54 -5.84 -2.14
CA ASN A 298 1.16 -4.60 -2.58
C ASN A 298 1.18 -3.50 -1.50
N ASP A 299 0.87 -3.79 -0.24
CA ASP A 299 0.83 -2.79 0.83
C ASP A 299 0.00 -1.54 0.42
N SER A 300 -1.11 -1.78 -0.29
CA SER A 300 -1.74 -0.76 -1.15
C SER A 300 -2.33 0.44 -0.41
N GLU A 301 -2.51 0.29 0.90
CA GLU A 301 -2.99 1.33 1.82
C GLU A 301 -1.99 1.56 2.96
N ARG A 302 -0.69 1.32 2.71
CA ARG A 302 0.38 1.59 3.68
C ARG A 302 0.52 3.09 3.90
N SER A 303 0.46 3.49 5.16
CA SER A 303 0.73 4.85 5.59
C SER A 303 1.80 4.83 6.67
N VAL A 304 2.74 5.77 6.56
CA VAL A 304 3.79 5.97 7.56
C VAL A 304 3.68 7.40 8.06
N ARG A 305 3.61 7.56 9.36
CA ARG A 305 3.62 8.84 10.07
C ARG A 305 4.72 8.81 11.11
N ARG A 306 5.09 9.98 11.62
CA ARG A 306 6.00 10.08 12.76
C ARG A 306 5.36 10.89 13.87
N ILE A 307 5.54 10.40 15.10
CA ILE A 307 5.32 11.16 16.32
C ILE A 307 6.67 11.40 17.00
N SER A 308 6.75 12.40 17.87
CA SER A 308 8.00 12.70 18.57
C SER A 308 8.39 11.57 19.52
N ARG A 309 9.70 11.36 19.74
CA ARG A 309 10.17 10.38 20.75
C ARG A 309 9.68 10.70 22.15
N GLN A 310 9.44 11.97 22.46
CA GLN A 310 8.82 12.39 23.72
C GLN A 310 7.38 11.88 23.84
N GLU A 311 6.60 11.91 22.75
CA GLU A 311 5.25 11.33 22.71
C GLU A 311 5.29 9.80 22.83
N VAL A 312 6.27 9.14 22.18
CA VAL A 312 6.48 7.69 22.36
C VAL A 312 6.79 7.35 23.82
N GLN A 313 7.71 8.08 24.46
CA GLN A 313 8.06 7.88 25.87
C GLN A 313 6.87 8.13 26.79
N LYS A 314 6.11 9.20 26.56
CA LYS A 314 4.87 9.49 27.30
C LYS A 314 3.86 8.36 27.15
N PHE A 315 3.73 7.78 25.95
CA PHE A 315 2.84 6.65 25.71
C PHE A 315 3.32 5.38 26.41
N GLN A 316 4.63 5.09 26.41
CA GLN A 316 5.20 3.97 27.16
C GLN A 316 4.95 4.09 28.67
N GLN A 317 5.21 5.28 29.25
CA GLN A 317 4.89 5.56 30.65
C GLN A 317 3.39 5.46 30.96
N LEU A 318 2.54 5.77 29.98
CA LEU A 318 1.09 5.65 30.10
C LEU A 318 0.67 4.18 30.19
N LEU A 319 1.27 3.28 29.41
CA LEU A 319 1.01 1.84 29.49
C LEU A 319 1.36 1.29 30.87
N GLU A 320 2.52 1.68 31.42
CA GLU A 320 2.94 1.30 32.78
C GLU A 320 2.00 1.88 33.85
N ARG A 321 1.69 3.18 33.77
CA ARG A 321 0.82 3.89 34.72
C ARG A 321 -0.57 3.27 34.81
N TYR A 322 -1.15 2.89 33.67
CA TYR A 322 -2.47 2.27 33.61
C TYR A 322 -2.43 0.74 33.62
N ARG A 323 -1.27 0.15 33.94
CA ARG A 323 -1.06 -1.29 34.15
C ARG A 323 -1.60 -2.15 33.00
N PHE A 324 -1.23 -1.81 31.77
CA PHE A 324 -1.75 -2.51 30.59
C PHE A 324 -1.55 -4.03 30.64
N GLY A 325 -0.46 -4.50 31.26
CA GLY A 325 -0.21 -5.92 31.52
C GLY A 325 -1.28 -6.68 32.33
N GLU A 326 -2.14 -6.00 33.10
CA GLU A 326 -3.28 -6.66 33.78
C GLU A 326 -4.30 -7.23 32.79
N TYR A 327 -4.32 -6.74 31.55
CA TYR A 327 -5.23 -7.18 30.49
C TYR A 327 -4.62 -8.24 29.57
N LYS A 328 -3.50 -8.84 29.98
CA LYS A 328 -2.79 -9.85 29.19
C LYS A 328 -3.69 -11.03 28.85
N ASN A 329 -3.77 -11.31 27.55
CA ASN A 329 -4.53 -12.39 26.94
C ASN A 329 -6.03 -12.33 27.23
N LEU A 330 -6.59 -11.14 27.42
CA LEU A 330 -8.03 -10.97 27.64
C LEU A 330 -8.74 -10.54 26.35
N ASN A 331 -9.87 -11.16 26.07
CA ASN A 331 -10.82 -10.77 25.04
C ASN A 331 -12.11 -10.26 25.71
N TYR A 332 -12.57 -9.09 25.29
CA TYR A 332 -13.88 -8.56 25.61
C TYR A 332 -14.81 -8.84 24.43
N PRO A 333 -15.56 -9.96 24.46
CA PRO A 333 -16.33 -10.43 23.31
C PRO A 333 -17.50 -9.49 23.01
N ALA A 334 -17.91 -9.43 21.74
CA ALA A 334 -19.10 -8.67 21.38
C ALA A 334 -20.36 -9.32 22.00
N PRO A 335 -21.38 -8.53 22.37
CA PRO A 335 -22.64 -9.07 22.88
C PRO A 335 -23.32 -9.97 21.84
N SER A 336 -24.11 -10.94 22.32
CA SER A 336 -24.82 -11.89 21.46
C SER A 336 -25.71 -11.15 20.45
N GLY A 337 -25.53 -11.43 19.16
CA GLY A 337 -26.28 -10.80 18.07
C GLY A 337 -25.63 -9.53 17.48
N ALA A 338 -24.46 -9.11 17.97
CA ALA A 338 -23.63 -8.14 17.29
C ALA A 338 -23.04 -8.76 16.00
N ALA A 339 -23.21 -8.07 14.88
CA ALA A 339 -22.64 -8.42 13.59
C ALA A 339 -21.85 -7.22 13.04
N ASP A 340 -20.89 -7.49 12.16
CA ASP A 340 -20.13 -6.48 11.41
C ASP A 340 -19.37 -5.43 12.26
N TYR A 341 -19.01 -5.79 13.49
CA TYR A 341 -18.14 -4.98 14.34
C TYR A 341 -16.68 -5.04 13.89
N ILE A 342 -15.92 -4.00 14.22
CA ILE A 342 -14.47 -4.04 14.11
C ILE A 342 -13.91 -4.58 15.42
N THR A 343 -13.12 -5.63 15.32
CA THR A 343 -12.33 -6.17 16.42
C THR A 343 -10.96 -5.52 16.41
N TYR A 344 -10.55 -4.96 17.55
CA TYR A 344 -9.25 -4.38 17.80
C TYR A 344 -8.45 -5.30 18.71
N THR A 345 -7.27 -5.70 18.24
CA THR A 345 -6.30 -6.47 19.01
C THR A 345 -5.11 -5.57 19.30
N LEU A 346 -4.94 -5.16 20.55
CA LEU A 346 -3.84 -4.33 21.01
C LEU A 346 -2.76 -5.20 21.62
N THR A 347 -1.51 -5.01 21.21
CA THR A 347 -0.35 -5.75 21.73
C THR A 347 0.72 -4.77 22.18
N SER A 348 1.19 -4.95 23.42
CA SER A 348 2.42 -4.34 23.93
C SER A 348 3.40 -5.45 24.34
N ARG A 349 4.56 -5.07 24.91
CA ARG A 349 5.49 -6.05 25.50
C ARG A 349 4.92 -6.77 26.72
N GLU A 350 3.92 -6.19 27.38
CA GLU A 350 3.34 -6.72 28.61
C GLU A 350 2.21 -7.73 28.35
N GLY A 351 1.53 -7.63 27.19
CA GLY A 351 0.45 -8.53 26.83
C GLY A 351 -0.37 -8.10 25.62
N THR A 352 -1.35 -8.94 25.28
CA THR A 352 -2.33 -8.68 24.21
C THR A 352 -3.72 -8.59 24.81
N VAL A 353 -4.52 -7.61 24.36
CA VAL A 353 -5.93 -7.48 24.71
C VAL A 353 -6.76 -7.29 23.44
N GLN A 354 -7.94 -7.91 23.40
CA GLN A 354 -8.87 -7.81 22.28
C GLN A 354 -10.19 -7.21 22.74
N TYR A 355 -10.75 -6.30 21.95
CA TYR A 355 -12.07 -5.72 22.18
C TYR A 355 -12.72 -5.32 20.85
N ASN A 356 -13.99 -4.93 20.88
CA ASN A 356 -14.72 -4.46 19.71
C ASN A 356 -15.19 -3.01 19.87
N ASP A 357 -15.46 -2.32 18.76
CA ASP A 357 -15.95 -0.94 18.74
C ASP A 357 -17.19 -0.70 19.62
N PHE A 358 -18.11 -1.67 19.73
CA PHE A 358 -19.28 -1.57 20.61
C PHE A 358 -18.92 -1.43 22.10
N LEU A 359 -17.87 -2.11 22.54
CA LEU A 359 -17.47 -2.12 23.94
C LEU A 359 -16.52 -0.99 24.33
N GLN A 360 -16.06 -0.15 23.40
CA GLN A 360 -15.00 0.83 23.67
C GLN A 360 -15.30 1.76 24.85
N ASN A 361 -16.57 2.14 25.07
CA ASN A 361 -16.99 2.99 26.20
C ASN A 361 -17.31 2.20 27.49
N ASN A 362 -17.32 0.87 27.42
CA ASN A 362 -17.66 -0.04 28.51
C ASN A 362 -16.46 -0.91 28.96
N LEU A 363 -15.27 -0.70 28.39
CA LEU A 363 -14.02 -1.33 28.85
C LEU A 363 -13.66 -0.89 30.28
N PRO A 364 -12.81 -1.62 31.01
CA PRO A 364 -12.24 -1.15 32.27
C PRO A 364 -11.61 0.24 32.12
N GLN A 365 -11.79 1.10 33.13
CA GLN A 365 -11.43 2.53 33.04
C GLN A 365 -9.96 2.75 32.63
N ASN A 366 -9.02 1.98 33.17
CA ASN A 366 -7.61 2.08 32.82
C ASN A 366 -7.36 1.71 31.36
N LEU A 367 -7.98 0.63 30.86
CA LEU A 367 -7.91 0.25 29.46
C LEU A 367 -8.51 1.32 28.53
N GLN A 368 -9.62 1.96 28.92
CA GLN A 368 -10.18 3.08 28.16
C GLN A 368 -9.19 4.26 28.03
N LYS A 369 -8.42 4.56 29.09
CA LYS A 369 -7.39 5.61 29.04
C LYS A 369 -6.29 5.26 28.03
N VAL A 370 -5.87 3.99 28.00
CA VAL A 370 -4.88 3.50 27.01
C VAL A 370 -5.43 3.60 25.59
N VAL A 371 -6.65 3.09 25.35
CA VAL A 371 -7.31 3.14 24.03
C VAL A 371 -7.47 4.58 23.56
N LYS A 372 -7.89 5.50 24.45
CA LYS A 372 -8.03 6.91 24.11
C LYS A 372 -6.69 7.55 23.73
N ALA A 373 -5.63 7.30 24.49
CA ALA A 373 -4.29 7.81 24.19
C ALA A 373 -3.76 7.25 22.87
N TRP A 374 -3.96 5.95 22.62
CA TRP A 374 -3.58 5.31 21.37
C TRP A 374 -4.32 5.92 20.18
N ASN A 375 -5.65 6.12 20.29
CA ASN A 375 -6.44 6.76 19.24
C ASN A 375 -6.00 8.19 18.95
N GLN A 376 -5.51 8.92 19.95
CA GLN A 376 -4.93 10.26 19.74
C GLN A 376 -3.65 10.17 18.90
N ILE A 377 -2.77 9.22 19.19
CA ILE A 377 -1.53 8.98 18.43
C ILE A 377 -1.83 8.48 17.01
N SER A 378 -2.80 7.56 16.86
CA SER A 378 -3.10 6.94 15.57
C SER A 378 -3.90 7.84 14.64
N ASN A 379 -4.77 8.70 15.20
CA ASN A 379 -5.72 9.51 14.45
C ASN A 379 -5.41 11.00 14.43
N SER A 380 -4.38 11.48 15.13
CA SER A 380 -3.95 12.89 15.04
C SER A 380 -3.61 13.23 13.59
N GLN A 381 -4.51 14.00 12.97
CA GLN A 381 -4.19 14.81 11.80
C GLN A 381 -3.24 15.90 12.31
N VAL A 382 -1.93 15.74 12.12
CA VAL A 382 -1.07 16.91 12.18
C VAL A 382 -1.57 17.83 11.07
N SER A 383 -1.94 19.04 11.47
CA SER A 383 -2.38 20.17 10.67
C SER A 383 -1.89 20.15 9.23
N ASN A 384 -2.76 20.53 8.29
CA ASN A 384 -2.39 21.06 6.98
C ASN A 384 -1.31 22.15 7.16
N GLY A 385 -0.05 21.75 7.23
CA GLY A 385 1.09 22.61 6.98
C GLY A 385 1.17 22.74 5.47
N ASN A 386 1.15 23.98 4.99
CA ASN A 386 1.38 24.30 3.60
C ASN A 386 2.54 23.45 3.05
N THR A 387 2.28 22.69 1.99
CA THR A 387 3.32 22.00 1.24
C THR A 387 4.29 23.06 0.69
N GLY A 388 5.45 23.20 1.33
CA GLY A 388 6.51 24.12 0.90
C GLY A 388 7.25 24.88 2.02
N GLU A 389 6.72 24.91 3.25
CA GLU A 389 7.39 25.61 4.36
C GLU A 389 8.43 24.72 5.05
N ALA A 390 9.60 25.31 5.33
CA ALA A 390 10.70 24.66 6.04
C ALA A 390 10.32 24.42 7.51
N VAL A 391 10.63 23.22 8.01
CA VAL A 391 10.43 22.82 9.41
C VAL A 391 11.81 22.55 10.03
N PRO A 392 12.09 22.94 11.28
CA PRO A 392 13.39 22.64 11.90
C PRO A 392 13.66 21.14 12.02
N ILE A 393 14.87 20.69 11.67
CA ILE A 393 15.35 19.33 11.91
C ILE A 393 15.51 19.14 13.43
N PRO A 394 14.85 18.15 14.04
CA PRO A 394 15.04 17.86 15.45
C PRO A 394 16.52 17.54 15.75
N ALA A 395 17.05 18.03 16.88
CA ALA A 395 18.46 17.80 17.24
C ALA A 395 18.85 16.30 17.29
N SER A 396 17.89 15.40 17.54
CA SER A 396 18.09 13.95 17.53
C SER A 396 18.16 13.31 16.14
N GLU A 397 17.75 14.04 15.10
CA GLU A 397 17.80 13.62 13.70
C GLU A 397 19.00 14.25 12.97
N LEU A 398 19.76 15.14 13.63
CA LEU A 398 20.98 15.68 13.07
C LEU A 398 22.06 14.59 12.98
N PRO A 399 22.70 14.43 11.82
CA PRO A 399 23.81 13.51 11.68
C PRO A 399 25.03 14.01 12.48
N PRO A 400 25.99 13.13 12.81
CA PRO A 400 27.25 13.55 13.44
C PRO A 400 27.94 14.65 12.63
N PRO A 401 28.76 15.53 13.24
CA PRO A 401 29.57 16.50 12.51
C PRO A 401 30.39 15.83 11.40
N LEU A 402 30.76 16.62 10.38
CA LEU A 402 31.61 16.11 9.30
C LEU A 402 32.97 15.66 9.85
N ASP A 403 33.44 14.51 9.38
CA ASP A 403 34.79 14.04 9.67
C ASP A 403 35.85 14.98 9.05
N ARG A 404 37.05 14.96 9.63
CA ARG A 404 38.15 15.82 9.18
C ARG A 404 38.47 15.59 7.71
N GLY A 405 38.40 16.65 6.91
CA GLY A 405 38.69 16.61 5.47
C GLY A 405 37.47 16.29 4.59
N VAL A 406 36.29 16.06 5.18
CA VAL A 406 35.02 15.99 4.43
C VAL A 406 34.50 17.41 4.21
N VAL A 407 34.21 17.74 2.96
CA VAL A 407 33.69 19.05 2.53
C VAL A 407 32.16 19.02 2.51
N PHE A 408 31.59 17.90 2.06
CA PHE A 408 30.15 17.74 1.93
C PHE A 408 29.75 16.28 2.10
N ARG A 409 28.60 16.06 2.74
CA ARG A 409 28.01 14.74 2.94
C ARG A 409 26.56 14.75 2.50
N GLN A 410 26.15 13.68 1.83
CA GLN A 410 24.75 13.32 1.64
C GLN A 410 24.47 11.97 2.27
N ILE A 411 23.44 11.88 3.11
CA ILE A 411 22.85 10.62 3.54
C ILE A 411 21.51 10.47 2.80
N SER A 412 21.35 9.41 2.02
CA SER A 412 20.08 9.08 1.37
C SER A 412 19.48 7.84 2.03
N SER A 413 18.23 7.92 2.48
CA SER A 413 17.55 6.84 3.19
C SER A 413 16.07 6.77 2.81
N GLY A 414 15.53 5.57 2.64
CA GLY A 414 14.13 5.35 2.28
C GLY A 414 13.96 4.69 0.92
N GLY A 415 12.84 4.95 0.25
CA GLY A 415 12.42 4.26 -0.98
C GLY A 415 11.76 2.90 -0.75
N LEU A 416 11.28 2.29 -1.84
CA LEU A 416 10.60 0.98 -1.86
C LEU A 416 11.44 -0.15 -1.23
N PHE A 417 12.77 -0.05 -1.30
CA PHE A 417 13.70 -0.95 -0.63
C PHE A 417 14.53 -0.12 0.37
N PRO A 418 14.30 -0.22 1.68
CA PRO A 418 14.97 0.64 2.65
C PRO A 418 16.47 0.34 2.69
N ARG A 419 17.24 1.16 1.98
CA ARG A 419 18.70 1.16 1.99
C ARG A 419 19.17 2.57 2.35
N THR A 420 20.13 2.64 3.25
CA THR A 420 20.77 3.91 3.60
C THR A 420 22.15 3.94 2.95
N TYR A 421 22.41 5.00 2.21
CA TYR A 421 23.72 5.27 1.62
C TYR A 421 24.23 6.59 2.14
N GLU A 422 25.52 6.63 2.44
CA GLU A 422 26.23 7.85 2.73
C GLU A 422 27.22 8.11 1.58
N THR A 423 27.18 9.33 1.05
CA THR A 423 28.10 9.83 0.03
C THR A 423 28.84 11.02 0.60
N VAL A 424 30.16 10.92 0.72
CA VAL A 424 31.03 11.99 1.21
C VAL A 424 31.97 12.46 0.12
N LEU A 425 32.14 13.78 0.02
CA LEU A 425 33.15 14.43 -0.80
C LEU A 425 34.28 14.93 0.11
N LEU A 426 35.49 14.46 -0.14
CA LEU A 426 36.70 14.89 0.56
C LEU A 426 37.37 16.06 -0.17
N ASN A 427 38.12 16.86 0.59
CA ASN A 427 38.87 18.01 0.10
C ASN A 427 39.95 17.67 -0.96
N ASP A 428 40.39 16.41 -1.01
CA ASP A 428 41.34 15.88 -2.00
C ASP A 428 40.67 15.38 -3.31
N GLY A 429 39.36 15.58 -3.42
CA GLY A 429 38.54 15.24 -4.58
C GLY A 429 38.00 13.81 -4.59
N ARG A 430 38.25 13.00 -3.56
CA ARG A 430 37.63 11.66 -3.45
C ARG A 430 36.16 11.78 -3.12
N LEU A 431 35.32 11.12 -3.91
CA LEU A 431 33.89 10.94 -3.68
C LEU A 431 33.65 9.49 -3.27
N ILE A 432 33.28 9.26 -2.02
CA ILE A 432 33.09 7.93 -1.46
C ILE A 432 31.62 7.73 -1.17
N ARG A 433 31.01 6.70 -1.76
CA ARG A 433 29.66 6.26 -1.43
C ARG A 433 29.73 4.88 -0.79
N VAL A 434 29.13 4.76 0.38
CA VAL A 434 29.05 3.52 1.16
C VAL A 434 27.62 3.23 1.55
N ARG A 435 27.27 1.95 1.63
CA ARG A 435 26.01 1.50 2.22
C ARG A 435 26.17 1.42 3.74
N ILE A 436 25.33 2.16 4.47
CA ILE A 436 25.31 2.10 5.94
C ILE A 436 24.54 0.85 6.39
N GLY A 437 25.07 0.16 7.41
CA GLY A 437 24.43 -0.99 8.04
C GLY A 437 24.72 -2.34 7.38
N ASP A 438 25.64 -2.39 6.42
CA ASP A 438 26.19 -3.63 5.87
C ASP A 438 27.56 -3.87 6.49
N ALA A 439 27.71 -4.96 7.25
CA ALA A 439 28.96 -5.28 7.95
C ALA A 439 30.13 -5.58 7.02
N ASN A 440 29.87 -5.78 5.72
CA ASN A 440 30.86 -6.21 4.73
C ASN A 440 31.23 -5.14 3.69
N ASP A 441 30.84 -3.87 3.87
CA ASP A 441 31.08 -2.80 2.87
C ASP A 441 30.69 -3.22 1.44
N SER A 442 29.65 -4.05 1.31
CA SER A 442 29.38 -4.80 0.07
C SER A 442 29.05 -3.92 -1.14
N ASP A 443 28.78 -2.64 -0.90
CA ASP A 443 28.36 -1.66 -1.90
C ASP A 443 29.08 -0.33 -1.62
N ARG A 444 30.41 -0.37 -1.77
CA ARG A 444 31.32 0.77 -1.68
C ARG A 444 31.80 1.18 -3.06
N SER A 445 31.63 2.45 -3.41
CA SER A 445 32.21 3.04 -4.61
C SER A 445 33.07 4.23 -4.25
N VAL A 446 34.27 4.30 -4.84
CA VAL A 446 35.14 5.47 -4.76
C VAL A 446 35.28 6.02 -6.17
N ARG A 447 35.03 7.31 -6.32
CA ARG A 447 35.23 8.06 -7.56
C ARG A 447 36.08 9.29 -7.26
N ARG A 448 36.55 9.98 -8.30
CA ARG A 448 37.34 11.20 -8.10
C ARG A 448 36.87 12.35 -8.99
N ILE A 449 36.93 13.54 -8.42
CA ILE A 449 36.81 14.82 -9.12
C ILE A 449 38.09 15.63 -8.91
N SER A 450 38.33 16.64 -9.75
CA SER A 450 39.49 17.52 -9.58
C SER A 450 39.36 18.40 -8.33
N THR A 451 40.48 18.77 -7.72
CA THR A 451 40.49 19.73 -6.59
C THR A 451 39.95 21.09 -6.99
N GLN A 452 40.03 21.46 -8.28
CA GLN A 452 39.40 22.67 -8.80
C GLN A 452 37.87 22.56 -8.75
N GLN A 453 37.28 21.42 -9.09
CA GLN A 453 35.84 21.19 -8.96
C GLN A 453 35.37 21.19 -7.49
N VAL A 454 36.19 20.67 -6.56
CA VAL A 454 35.90 20.76 -5.12
C VAL A 454 35.82 22.22 -4.70
N ARG A 455 36.83 23.04 -5.04
CA ARG A 455 36.84 24.47 -4.70
C ARG A 455 35.68 25.24 -5.32
N GLN A 456 35.32 24.92 -6.57
CA GLN A 456 34.16 25.53 -7.23
C GLN A 456 32.86 25.19 -6.50
N PHE A 457 32.74 23.96 -5.99
CA PHE A 457 31.57 23.56 -5.21
C PHE A 457 31.53 24.25 -3.84
N GLU A 458 32.66 24.37 -3.14
CA GLU A 458 32.75 25.14 -1.89
C GLU A 458 32.34 26.61 -2.10
N GLN A 459 32.89 27.27 -3.13
CA GLN A 459 32.51 28.64 -3.50
C GLN A 459 31.03 28.76 -3.88
N LEU A 460 30.44 27.72 -4.46
CA LEU A 460 29.02 27.68 -4.77
C LEU A 460 28.15 27.60 -3.51
N LEU A 461 28.57 26.84 -2.49
CA LEU A 461 27.87 26.80 -1.20
C LEU A 461 27.89 28.17 -0.50
N GLU A 462 29.03 28.86 -0.54
CA GLU A 462 29.15 30.23 -0.02
C GLU A 462 28.28 31.22 -0.81
N ARG A 463 28.39 31.21 -2.16
CA ARG A 463 27.64 32.10 -3.06
C ARG A 463 26.13 31.94 -2.95
N LEU A 464 25.65 30.73 -2.71
CA LEU A 464 24.23 30.40 -2.59
C LEU A 464 23.73 30.41 -1.13
N GLU A 465 24.57 30.87 -0.20
CA GLU A 465 24.24 31.06 1.22
C GLU A 465 23.67 29.78 1.85
N PHE A 466 24.31 28.63 1.58
CA PHE A 466 23.82 27.34 2.07
C PHE A 466 23.69 27.31 3.61
N SER A 467 24.46 28.13 4.31
CA SER A 467 24.38 28.38 5.76
C SER A 467 22.98 28.82 6.24
N GLU A 468 22.19 29.52 5.42
CA GLU A 468 20.84 29.98 5.79
C GLU A 468 19.87 28.83 6.04
N TYR A 469 20.12 27.67 5.42
CA TYR A 469 19.27 26.49 5.55
C TYR A 469 19.66 25.61 6.74
N GLN A 470 20.48 26.11 7.66
CA GLN A 470 20.96 25.36 8.82
C GLN A 470 19.80 24.77 9.62
N ASN A 471 19.84 23.45 9.79
CA ASN A 471 18.86 22.62 10.48
C ASN A 471 17.43 22.77 9.92
N GLN A 472 17.27 22.92 8.60
CA GLN A 472 15.95 22.97 7.96
C GLN A 472 15.59 21.66 7.24
N SER A 473 14.34 21.25 7.39
CA SER A 473 13.74 20.08 6.75
C SER A 473 12.58 20.50 5.86
N TYR A 474 12.54 19.94 4.65
CA TYR A 474 11.48 20.11 3.68
C TYR A 474 10.73 18.77 3.57
N PRO A 475 9.64 18.59 4.35
CA PRO A 475 8.96 17.31 4.46
C PRO A 475 8.21 16.93 3.18
N ALA A 476 7.93 15.63 3.04
CA ALA A 476 7.16 15.14 1.90
C ALA A 476 5.69 15.60 2.01
N PRO A 477 4.99 15.80 0.89
CA PRO A 477 3.56 16.10 0.91
C PRO A 477 2.76 15.06 1.72
N SER A 478 1.68 15.49 2.36
CA SER A 478 0.80 14.58 3.10
C SER A 478 0.29 13.46 2.19
N GLY A 479 0.43 12.21 2.65
CA GLY A 479 0.06 11.02 1.87
C GLY A 479 1.15 10.49 0.94
N ALA A 480 2.32 11.12 0.87
CA ALA A 480 3.47 10.56 0.19
C ALA A 480 4.02 9.33 0.92
N ALA A 481 4.33 8.28 0.16
CA ALA A 481 5.00 7.07 0.62
C ALA A 481 6.16 6.74 -0.34
N ASP A 482 7.05 5.85 0.09
CA ASP A 482 8.15 5.30 -0.73
C ASP A 482 9.12 6.32 -1.34
N TYR A 483 9.27 7.48 -0.71
CA TYR A 483 10.24 8.51 -1.09
C TYR A 483 11.61 8.27 -0.47
N ILE A 484 12.64 8.77 -1.16
CA ILE A 484 13.99 8.84 -0.62
C ILE A 484 14.15 10.17 0.08
N THR A 485 14.54 10.12 1.34
CA THR A 485 14.95 11.28 2.13
C THR A 485 16.44 11.50 1.93
N TYR A 486 16.84 12.75 1.66
CA TYR A 486 18.22 13.19 1.53
C TYR A 486 18.55 14.16 2.65
N THR A 487 19.61 13.88 3.39
CA THR A 487 20.20 14.79 4.38
C THR A 487 21.55 15.27 3.86
N LEU A 488 21.63 16.56 3.54
CA LEU A 488 22.85 17.22 3.09
C LEU A 488 23.53 17.90 4.28
N THR A 489 24.84 17.77 4.40
CA THR A 489 25.62 18.40 5.46
C THR A 489 26.87 19.03 4.88
N SER A 490 27.06 20.33 5.11
CA SER A 490 28.32 21.06 4.98
C SER A 490 28.92 21.33 6.36
N GLN A 491 30.01 22.10 6.42
CA GLN A 491 30.56 22.57 7.71
C GLN A 491 29.62 23.53 8.45
N GLU A 492 28.74 24.22 7.73
CA GLU A 492 27.94 25.33 8.27
C GLU A 492 26.45 24.99 8.38
N ALA A 493 25.95 24.09 7.52
CA ALA A 493 24.53 23.76 7.47
C ALA A 493 24.24 22.27 7.30
N THR A 494 23.13 21.83 7.89
CA THR A 494 22.46 20.55 7.61
C THR A 494 21.05 20.80 7.11
N VAL A 495 20.70 20.20 5.97
CA VAL A 495 19.39 20.29 5.34
C VAL A 495 18.83 18.92 5.06
N GLN A 496 17.51 18.76 5.18
CA GLN A 496 16.81 17.54 4.81
C GLN A 496 15.73 17.83 3.78
N TYR A 497 15.61 16.97 2.77
CA TYR A 497 14.52 17.02 1.78
C TYR A 497 14.19 15.62 1.26
N ASN A 498 13.24 15.50 0.35
CA ASN A 498 12.89 14.23 -0.31
C ASN A 498 12.79 14.38 -1.83
N ASP A 499 12.93 13.27 -2.56
CA ASP A 499 12.84 13.23 -4.03
C ASP A 499 11.52 13.77 -4.57
N ILE A 500 10.40 13.58 -3.86
CA ILE A 500 9.09 14.10 -4.26
C ILE A 500 9.02 15.64 -4.11
N SER A 501 9.62 16.20 -3.07
CA SER A 501 9.59 17.64 -2.78
C SER A 501 10.76 18.42 -3.35
N GLN A 502 11.72 17.78 -4.04
CA GLN A 502 12.91 18.45 -4.58
C GLN A 502 12.57 19.64 -5.50
N ASN A 503 11.51 19.51 -6.30
CA ASN A 503 11.02 20.58 -7.18
C ASN A 503 10.32 21.74 -6.44
N ASN A 504 10.15 21.63 -5.13
CA ASN A 504 9.54 22.65 -4.27
C ASN A 504 10.56 23.31 -3.33
N LEU A 505 11.85 22.96 -3.44
CA LEU A 505 12.90 23.61 -2.65
C LEU A 505 13.10 25.07 -3.07
N PRO A 506 13.54 25.94 -2.14
CA PRO A 506 14.02 27.28 -2.47
C PRO A 506 15.06 27.24 -3.58
N GLN A 507 15.08 28.29 -4.42
CA GLN A 507 15.86 28.31 -5.66
C GLN A 507 17.36 28.05 -5.42
N ASN A 508 17.97 28.73 -4.44
CA ASN A 508 19.39 28.56 -4.12
C ASN A 508 19.69 27.13 -3.63
N LEU A 509 18.86 26.58 -2.74
CA LEU A 509 19.00 25.21 -2.26
C LEU A 509 18.86 24.19 -3.39
N ARG A 510 17.93 24.41 -4.33
CA ARG A 510 17.77 23.55 -5.51
C ARG A 510 19.00 23.58 -6.42
N GLU A 511 19.59 24.76 -6.63
CA GLU A 511 20.84 24.90 -7.41
C GLU A 511 22.01 24.15 -6.74
N VAL A 512 22.11 24.16 -5.40
CA VAL A 512 23.07 23.32 -4.65
C VAL A 512 22.83 21.84 -4.92
N VAL A 513 21.58 21.37 -4.80
CA VAL A 513 21.21 19.97 -5.03
C VAL A 513 21.53 19.53 -6.46
N ASP A 514 21.23 20.36 -7.45
CA ASP A 514 21.47 20.04 -8.86
C ASP A 514 22.97 19.95 -9.17
N ASN A 515 23.78 20.87 -8.63
CA ASN A 515 25.25 20.81 -8.76
C ASN A 515 25.84 19.60 -8.05
N TRP A 516 25.35 19.28 -6.85
CA TRP A 516 25.76 18.08 -6.12
C TRP A 516 25.44 16.80 -6.91
N ASN A 517 24.24 16.69 -7.48
CA ASN A 517 23.84 15.56 -8.32
C ASN A 517 24.74 15.43 -9.55
N GLN A 518 25.15 16.54 -10.17
CA GLN A 518 26.11 16.54 -11.28
C GLN A 518 27.49 16.03 -10.86
N ILE A 519 27.98 16.42 -9.67
CA ILE A 519 29.24 15.90 -9.12
C ILE A 519 29.15 14.39 -8.93
N VAL A 520 28.06 13.91 -8.34
CA VAL A 520 27.85 12.47 -8.09
C VAL A 520 27.73 11.68 -9.40
N SER A 521 27.05 12.23 -10.42
CA SER A 521 26.88 11.56 -11.71
C SER A 521 28.13 11.55 -12.58
N ASN A 522 28.89 12.66 -12.59
CA ASN A 522 29.99 12.88 -13.54
C ASN A 522 31.36 12.46 -12.99
N ALA A 523 31.46 12.12 -11.71
CA ALA A 523 32.72 11.63 -11.14
C ALA A 523 33.17 10.35 -11.87
N GLN A 524 34.41 10.36 -12.35
CA GLN A 524 34.99 9.22 -13.07
C GLN A 524 35.37 8.12 -12.06
N THR A 525 35.18 6.86 -12.47
CA THR A 525 35.56 5.65 -11.71
C THR A 525 37.06 5.52 -11.57
#